data_AF-A0A5M8P837-F1
#
_entry.id   AF-A0A5M8P837-F1
#
_cell.length_a   1.000
_cell.length_b   1.000
_cell.length_c   1.000
_cell.angle_alpha   90.00
_cell.angle_beta   90.00
_cell.angle_gamma   90.00
#
_symmetry.space_group_name_H-M   'P 1'
#
loop_
_entity.id
_entity.type
_entity.pdbx_description
1 polymer ?
#
loop_
_entity_poly.entity_id
_entity_poly.type
_entity_poly.pdbx_seq_one_letter_code
_entity_poly.pdbx_strand_id
1 'polypeptide(L)'
;MLKSSSGFLPQAALCGFYRQLARLKGARRQGAAFLLGALAAAALPPFYLIPLCFISFSAFVLLLDTLASKAPGQPGRSWRILRLAAATGWFFGFGYFTAGLWWLANAMTVDMRQFGWAIPFAIFGLPAFLACYYALAGFLAMLFWRRGLARIAVLSLAFALAEYWRGLLFTGFPWNAIGYSAMPCPVLMQLDALIGLNGMNALAVFIYSLPALAFTASPFNKSGGARLGLSLCLALIIADTGFGVWRLAGASTSSNIMSLRLRLVQPAIPQEEKQDAAGRAANFAKLLSLSRAAPKNGGKRPDLIIWPETAVPYLLDYNQAALAHIGRNLQPGQLLLAGAVRVEEQELTKPAAANKDSAEPGTIAAASNNTENSDKPAGRYRFYNSMLLIDSSGRIIAHADKVHLVPFGEYLPLPRLARYFNLQALAAAAGPYSAADTRRSISLPDNISILPLICYEAIFPQESRLKGNKKAEFIVNITNDAWFGNTPGPRQHLAQARLRAVEQKKPLIRVANSGISAYIDAYGREHAALPLGRSDFLDIDVPLPKPAKH
;
A
#
# COMPACT_ATOMS: atom_id res chain seq x y z
N MET A 1 -22.68 -0.16 -55.14
CA MET A 1 -22.25 -1.29 -54.29
C MET A 1 -20.85 -1.02 -53.77
N LEU A 2 -20.69 -0.45 -52.57
CA LEU A 2 -19.39 -0.31 -51.91
C LEU A 2 -19.56 -0.77 -50.47
N LYS A 3 -19.20 -2.04 -50.21
CA LYS A 3 -19.13 -2.60 -48.86
C LYS A 3 -17.92 -1.96 -48.16
N SER A 4 -18.20 -1.03 -47.27
CA SER A 4 -17.26 -0.56 -46.26
C SER A 4 -16.82 -1.75 -45.38
N SER A 5 -15.61 -2.24 -45.61
CA SER A 5 -14.89 -3.17 -44.76
C SER A 5 -14.35 -2.43 -43.53
N SER A 6 -15.15 -2.30 -42.48
CA SER A 6 -14.68 -1.85 -41.18
C SER A 6 -13.97 -2.99 -40.46
N GLY A 7 -12.69 -2.78 -40.11
CA GLY A 7 -11.76 -3.75 -39.50
C GLY A 7 -12.10 -4.19 -38.07
N PHE A 8 -13.25 -4.79 -37.86
CA PHE A 8 -13.57 -5.54 -36.65
C PHE A 8 -13.25 -7.03 -36.85
N LEU A 9 -12.68 -7.68 -35.83
CA LEU A 9 -12.48 -9.13 -35.78
C LEU A 9 -13.70 -9.86 -36.34
N PRO A 10 -13.54 -10.84 -37.26
CA PRO A 10 -14.66 -11.48 -37.91
C PRO A 10 -15.61 -12.09 -36.87
N GLN A 11 -16.89 -11.72 -36.95
CA GLN A 11 -17.95 -12.05 -35.97
C GLN A 11 -18.04 -13.55 -35.64
N ALA A 12 -17.66 -14.41 -36.59
CA ALA A 12 -17.54 -15.85 -36.41
C ALA A 12 -16.52 -16.24 -35.32
N ALA A 13 -15.39 -15.52 -35.22
CA ALA A 13 -14.35 -15.75 -34.22
C ALA A 13 -14.82 -15.38 -32.81
N LEU A 14 -15.54 -14.25 -32.65
CA LEU A 14 -16.11 -13.82 -31.38
C LEU A 14 -17.16 -14.82 -30.85
N CYS A 15 -18.05 -15.29 -31.72
CA CYS A 15 -19.00 -16.35 -31.38
C CYS A 15 -18.33 -17.72 -31.15
N GLY A 16 -17.17 -17.98 -31.74
CA GLY A 16 -16.36 -19.17 -31.49
C GLY A 16 -15.74 -19.17 -30.09
N PHE A 17 -15.14 -18.06 -29.69
CA PHE A 17 -14.53 -17.87 -28.37
C PHE A 17 -15.55 -17.99 -27.22
N TYR A 18 -16.71 -17.33 -27.34
CA TYR A 18 -17.79 -17.48 -26.34
C TYR A 18 -18.26 -18.94 -26.23
N ARG A 19 -18.40 -19.65 -27.35
CA ARG A 19 -18.77 -21.07 -27.36
C ARG A 19 -17.71 -21.96 -26.70
N GLN A 20 -16.42 -21.66 -26.88
CA GLN A 20 -15.34 -22.37 -26.20
C GLN A 20 -15.40 -22.16 -24.68
N LEU A 21 -15.57 -20.93 -24.21
CA LEU A 21 -15.75 -20.63 -22.79
C LEU A 21 -17.00 -21.31 -22.20
N ALA A 22 -18.11 -21.34 -22.93
CA ALA A 22 -19.34 -22.00 -22.50
C ALA A 22 -19.20 -23.52 -22.31
N ARG A 23 -18.25 -24.15 -23.02
CA ARG A 23 -17.92 -25.58 -22.89
C ARG A 23 -17.08 -25.89 -21.65
N LEU A 24 -16.44 -24.89 -21.03
CA LEU A 24 -15.65 -25.10 -19.82
C LEU A 24 -16.58 -25.49 -18.66
N LYS A 25 -16.22 -26.58 -17.99
CA LYS A 25 -16.93 -27.14 -16.83
C LYS A 25 -15.92 -27.54 -15.74
N GLY A 26 -16.39 -27.61 -14.50
CA GLY A 26 -15.61 -28.10 -13.36
C GLY A 26 -14.24 -27.42 -13.23
N ALA A 27 -13.19 -28.21 -13.04
CA ALA A 27 -11.81 -27.74 -12.84
C ALA A 27 -11.29 -26.89 -14.00
N ARG A 28 -11.63 -27.20 -15.26
CA ARG A 28 -11.16 -26.42 -16.43
C ARG A 28 -11.65 -24.97 -16.41
N ARG A 29 -12.89 -24.75 -15.96
CA ARG A 29 -13.46 -23.41 -15.78
C ARG A 29 -12.70 -22.65 -14.69
N GLN A 30 -12.43 -23.30 -13.57
CA GLN A 30 -11.75 -22.69 -12.44
C GLN A 30 -10.28 -22.38 -12.76
N GLY A 31 -9.59 -23.27 -13.47
CA GLY A 31 -8.27 -23.01 -14.02
C GLY A 31 -8.25 -21.82 -14.98
N ALA A 32 -9.26 -21.69 -15.85
CA ALA A 32 -9.38 -20.51 -16.71
C ALA A 32 -9.60 -19.23 -15.88
N ALA A 33 -10.47 -19.24 -14.87
CA ALA A 33 -10.67 -18.10 -13.98
C ALA A 33 -9.36 -17.69 -13.28
N PHE A 34 -8.61 -18.66 -12.76
CA PHE A 34 -7.29 -18.43 -12.17
C PHE A 34 -6.32 -17.77 -13.15
N LEU A 35 -6.20 -18.29 -14.37
CA LEU A 35 -5.31 -17.70 -15.39
C LEU A 35 -5.72 -16.27 -15.77
N LEU A 36 -7.03 -15.98 -15.88
CA LEU A 36 -7.51 -14.63 -16.15
C LEU A 36 -7.16 -13.67 -15.00
N GLY A 37 -7.28 -14.13 -13.75
CA GLY A 37 -6.83 -13.39 -12.58
C GLY A 37 -5.34 -13.07 -12.63
N ALA A 38 -4.51 -14.09 -12.89
CA ALA A 38 -3.06 -13.94 -12.99
C ALA A 38 -2.65 -12.97 -14.12
N LEU A 39 -3.33 -13.02 -15.27
CA LEU A 39 -3.14 -12.07 -16.36
C LEU A 39 -3.51 -10.64 -15.98
N ALA A 40 -4.58 -10.44 -15.21
CA ALA A 40 -4.97 -9.11 -14.75
C ALA A 40 -3.92 -8.50 -13.80
N ALA A 41 -3.18 -9.31 -13.04
CA ALA A 41 -2.14 -8.82 -12.15
C ALA A 41 -0.96 -8.17 -12.91
N ALA A 42 -0.76 -8.52 -14.19
CA ALA A 42 0.27 -7.90 -15.02
C ALA A 42 -0.04 -6.43 -15.40
N ALA A 43 -1.25 -5.92 -15.11
CA ALA A 43 -1.53 -4.48 -15.23
C ALA A 43 -0.94 -3.67 -14.07
N LEU A 44 -0.47 -4.32 -13.00
CA LEU A 44 0.17 -3.66 -11.85
C LEU A 44 1.67 -3.41 -12.12
N PRO A 45 2.32 -2.55 -11.31
CA PRO A 45 3.77 -2.40 -11.35
C PRO A 45 4.48 -3.75 -11.17
N PRO A 46 5.58 -4.00 -11.90
CA PRO A 46 6.28 -3.09 -12.80
C PRO A 46 5.80 -3.06 -14.26
N PHE A 47 4.82 -3.88 -14.64
CA PHE A 47 4.58 -4.20 -16.05
C PHE A 47 3.58 -3.27 -16.74
N TYR A 48 2.54 -2.81 -16.04
CA TYR A 48 1.53 -1.90 -16.57
C TYR A 48 0.84 -2.38 -17.87
N LEU A 49 0.68 -3.70 -18.04
CA LEU A 49 0.01 -4.32 -19.19
C LEU A 49 -1.53 -4.22 -19.10
N ILE A 50 -2.06 -2.99 -19.08
CA ILE A 50 -3.49 -2.68 -18.92
C ILE A 50 -4.41 -3.41 -19.93
N PRO A 51 -4.05 -3.61 -21.21
CA PRO A 51 -4.89 -4.38 -22.14
C PRO A 51 -5.28 -5.77 -21.63
N LEU A 52 -4.47 -6.39 -20.77
CA LEU A 52 -4.78 -7.68 -20.17
C LEU A 52 -5.97 -7.61 -19.21
N CYS A 53 -6.20 -6.48 -18.52
CA CYS A 53 -7.40 -6.30 -17.70
C CYS A 53 -8.69 -6.32 -18.54
N PHE A 54 -8.69 -5.70 -19.73
CA PHE A 54 -9.84 -5.76 -20.64
C PHE A 54 -10.16 -7.19 -21.07
N ILE A 55 -9.13 -7.99 -21.39
CA ILE A 55 -9.28 -9.41 -21.74
C ILE A 55 -9.79 -10.20 -20.53
N SER A 56 -9.14 -10.04 -19.37
CA SER A 56 -9.44 -10.77 -18.15
C SER A 56 -10.85 -10.53 -17.63
N PHE A 57 -11.26 -9.27 -17.47
CA PHE A 57 -12.60 -8.95 -16.98
C PHE A 57 -13.68 -9.26 -18.00
N SER A 58 -13.42 -9.05 -19.30
CA SER A 58 -14.39 -9.45 -20.32
C SER A 58 -14.62 -10.96 -20.30
N ALA A 59 -13.55 -11.77 -20.32
CA ALA A 59 -13.69 -13.23 -20.24
C ALA A 59 -14.30 -13.69 -18.91
N PHE A 60 -14.00 -13.02 -17.79
CA PHE A 60 -14.62 -13.30 -16.50
C PHE A 60 -16.14 -13.07 -16.51
N VAL A 61 -16.61 -11.96 -17.10
CA VAL A 61 -18.04 -11.72 -17.34
C VAL A 61 -18.67 -12.84 -18.18
N LEU A 62 -17.99 -13.30 -19.24
CA LEU A 62 -18.49 -14.41 -20.06
C LEU A 62 -18.56 -15.73 -19.28
N LEU A 63 -17.60 -16.01 -18.40
CA LEU A 63 -17.68 -17.15 -17.49
C LEU A 63 -18.91 -17.04 -16.58
N LEU A 64 -19.22 -15.87 -16.03
CA LEU A 64 -20.42 -15.67 -15.21
C LEU A 64 -21.72 -15.78 -16.03
N ASP A 65 -21.75 -15.23 -17.24
CA ASP A 65 -22.89 -15.36 -18.17
C ASP A 65 -23.24 -16.84 -18.44
N THR A 66 -22.24 -17.70 -18.62
CA THR A 66 -22.45 -19.14 -18.87
C THR A 66 -22.98 -19.91 -17.65
N LEU A 67 -22.86 -19.37 -16.43
CA LEU A 67 -23.56 -19.90 -15.24
C LEU A 67 -24.99 -19.40 -15.20
N ALA A 68 -25.17 -18.10 -15.40
CA ALA A 68 -26.48 -17.47 -15.39
C ALA A 68 -27.42 -18.12 -16.42
N SER A 69 -26.90 -18.50 -17.60
CA SER A 69 -27.67 -19.17 -18.65
C SER A 69 -28.10 -20.61 -18.30
N LYS A 70 -27.49 -21.23 -17.29
CA LYS A 70 -27.83 -22.59 -16.83
C LYS A 70 -28.81 -22.58 -15.67
N ALA A 71 -29.19 -21.41 -15.15
CA ALA A 71 -30.17 -21.30 -14.09
C ALA A 71 -31.58 -21.62 -14.65
N PRO A 72 -32.40 -22.44 -13.97
CA PRO A 72 -33.77 -22.74 -14.40
C PRO A 72 -34.73 -21.54 -14.26
N GLY A 73 -34.25 -20.39 -13.76
CA GLY A 73 -35.01 -19.16 -13.55
C GLY A 73 -34.06 -17.97 -13.34
N GLN A 74 -34.42 -17.02 -12.48
CA GLN A 74 -33.50 -15.94 -12.12
C GLN A 74 -32.20 -16.50 -11.50
N PRO A 75 -31.00 -16.19 -12.04
CA PRO A 75 -29.74 -16.76 -11.57
C PRO A 75 -29.52 -16.63 -10.06
N GLY A 76 -29.90 -15.47 -9.50
CA GLY A 76 -29.76 -15.17 -8.08
C GLY A 76 -30.62 -16.01 -7.13
N ARG A 77 -31.59 -16.78 -7.64
CA ARG A 77 -32.41 -17.69 -6.81
C ARG A 77 -31.83 -19.10 -6.69
N SER A 78 -30.86 -19.46 -7.54
CA SER A 78 -30.25 -20.79 -7.51
C SER A 78 -28.99 -20.78 -6.65
N TRP A 79 -29.07 -21.38 -5.45
CA TRP A 79 -27.92 -21.51 -4.56
C TRP A 79 -26.72 -22.19 -5.22
N ARG A 80 -26.96 -23.18 -6.09
CA ARG A 80 -25.93 -23.83 -6.90
C ARG A 80 -25.20 -22.83 -7.80
N ILE A 81 -25.93 -21.95 -8.48
CA ILE A 81 -25.35 -20.94 -9.39
C ILE A 81 -24.58 -19.89 -8.59
N LEU A 82 -25.11 -19.44 -7.46
CA LEU A 82 -24.43 -18.52 -6.56
C LEU A 82 -23.10 -19.09 -6.05
N ARG A 83 -23.08 -20.35 -5.57
CA ARG A 83 -21.84 -21.03 -5.13
C ARG A 83 -20.83 -21.16 -6.26
N LEU A 84 -21.26 -21.46 -7.48
CA LEU A 84 -20.36 -21.55 -8.64
C LEU A 84 -19.82 -20.19 -9.06
N ALA A 85 -20.62 -19.13 -8.96
CA ALA A 85 -20.17 -17.76 -9.21
C ALA A 85 -19.15 -17.32 -8.16
N ALA A 86 -19.41 -17.62 -6.88
CA ALA A 86 -18.47 -17.41 -5.79
C ALA A 86 -17.16 -18.17 -6.03
N ALA A 87 -17.23 -19.46 -6.37
CA ALA A 87 -16.04 -20.24 -6.70
C ALA A 87 -15.27 -19.64 -7.89
N THR A 88 -15.96 -19.21 -8.94
CA THR A 88 -15.32 -18.57 -10.11
C THR A 88 -14.61 -17.28 -9.70
N GLY A 89 -15.25 -16.45 -8.87
CA GLY A 89 -14.65 -15.25 -8.30
C GLY A 89 -13.46 -15.55 -7.40
N TRP A 90 -13.54 -16.61 -6.60
CA TRP A 90 -12.44 -17.07 -5.75
C TRP A 90 -11.24 -17.46 -6.59
N PHE A 91 -11.39 -18.32 -7.60
CA PHE A 91 -10.26 -18.74 -8.44
C PHE A 91 -9.66 -17.56 -9.22
N PHE A 92 -10.50 -16.64 -9.72
CA PHE A 92 -10.02 -15.40 -10.33
C PHE A 92 -9.20 -14.56 -9.35
N GLY A 93 -9.71 -14.32 -8.14
CA GLY A 93 -8.96 -13.60 -7.10
C GLY A 93 -7.68 -14.33 -6.70
N PHE A 94 -7.72 -15.64 -6.58
CA PHE A 94 -6.57 -16.45 -6.20
C PHE A 94 -5.44 -16.31 -7.23
N GLY A 95 -5.75 -16.40 -8.51
CA GLY A 95 -4.76 -16.14 -9.57
C GLY A 95 -4.22 -14.71 -9.55
N TYR A 96 -5.09 -13.72 -9.37
CA TYR A 96 -4.71 -12.30 -9.29
C TYR A 96 -3.76 -12.01 -8.12
N PHE A 97 -4.12 -12.48 -6.92
CA PHE A 97 -3.31 -12.24 -5.73
C PHE A 97 -2.03 -13.08 -5.71
N THR A 98 -2.03 -14.34 -6.16
CA THR A 98 -0.82 -15.15 -6.24
C THR A 98 0.18 -14.52 -7.23
N ALA A 99 -0.26 -14.13 -8.42
CA ALA A 99 0.62 -13.47 -9.40
C ALA A 99 1.06 -12.06 -8.94
N GLY A 100 0.22 -11.35 -8.17
CA GLY A 100 0.50 -9.99 -7.72
C GLY A 100 1.34 -9.90 -6.42
N LEU A 101 1.36 -10.95 -5.59
CA LEU A 101 1.90 -10.93 -4.21
C LEU A 101 2.92 -12.03 -3.91
N TRP A 102 3.31 -12.86 -4.88
CA TRP A 102 4.31 -13.93 -4.66
C TRP A 102 5.60 -13.43 -4.00
N TRP A 103 5.96 -12.17 -4.25
CA TRP A 103 7.16 -11.52 -3.71
C TRP A 103 7.15 -11.39 -2.17
N LEU A 104 6.00 -11.54 -1.50
CA LEU A 104 5.94 -11.61 -0.02
C LEU A 104 6.79 -12.74 0.56
N ALA A 105 7.03 -13.80 -0.22
CA ALA A 105 7.96 -14.86 0.16
C ALA A 105 9.38 -14.35 0.46
N ASN A 106 9.81 -13.25 -0.16
CA ASN A 106 11.13 -12.66 0.05
C ASN A 106 11.31 -12.16 1.50
N ALA A 107 10.24 -11.78 2.18
CA ALA A 107 10.34 -11.39 3.59
C ALA A 107 10.73 -12.59 4.47
N MET A 108 10.34 -13.81 4.07
CA MET A 108 10.67 -15.04 4.80
C MET A 108 12.10 -15.52 4.52
N THR A 109 12.75 -15.04 3.45
CA THR A 109 14.12 -15.45 3.11
C THR A 109 15.18 -14.67 3.88
N VAL A 110 14.82 -13.53 4.50
CA VAL A 110 15.71 -12.74 5.36
C VAL A 110 16.23 -13.57 6.54
N ASP A 111 15.36 -14.37 7.17
CA ASP A 111 15.76 -15.43 8.08
C ASP A 111 15.09 -16.75 7.66
N MET A 112 15.68 -17.35 6.62
CA MET A 112 15.17 -18.58 6.04
C MET A 112 15.20 -19.77 7.01
N ARG A 113 16.11 -19.76 8.00
CA ARG A 113 16.19 -20.83 9.00
C ARG A 113 14.97 -20.84 9.91
N GLN A 114 14.51 -19.65 10.32
CA GLN A 114 13.35 -19.52 11.18
C GLN A 114 12.02 -19.54 10.41
N PHE A 115 11.95 -18.90 9.23
CA PHE A 115 10.69 -18.64 8.53
C PHE A 115 10.53 -19.33 7.17
N GLY A 116 11.51 -20.12 6.70
CA GLY A 116 11.43 -20.79 5.40
C GLY A 116 10.18 -21.67 5.21
N TRP A 117 9.67 -22.28 6.29
CA TRP A 117 8.45 -23.08 6.28
C TRP A 117 7.18 -22.26 5.96
N ALA A 118 7.20 -20.94 6.18
CA ALA A 118 6.08 -20.04 5.95
C ALA A 118 5.94 -19.61 4.47
N ILE A 119 6.95 -19.89 3.62
CA ILE A 119 6.97 -19.47 2.20
C ILE A 119 5.73 -19.94 1.42
N PRO A 120 5.31 -21.23 1.47
CA PRO A 120 4.12 -21.66 0.75
C PRO A 120 2.84 -20.93 1.23
N PHE A 121 2.77 -20.59 2.51
CA PHE A 121 1.64 -19.84 3.07
C PHE A 121 1.66 -18.36 2.67
N ALA A 122 2.84 -17.75 2.50
CA ALA A 122 2.97 -16.41 1.94
C ALA A 122 2.53 -16.37 0.45
N ILE A 123 2.92 -17.37 -0.35
CA ILE A 123 2.63 -17.42 -1.80
C ILE A 123 1.18 -17.85 -2.09
N PHE A 124 0.64 -18.78 -1.31
CA PHE A 124 -0.68 -19.36 -1.58
C PHE A 124 -1.70 -19.12 -0.46
N GLY A 125 -1.29 -19.13 0.80
CA GLY A 125 -2.19 -18.96 1.94
C GLY A 125 -2.85 -17.57 1.99
N LEU A 126 -2.05 -16.50 2.02
CA LEU A 126 -2.59 -15.14 2.02
C LEU A 126 -3.41 -14.85 0.75
N PRO A 127 -2.94 -15.16 -0.48
CA PRO A 127 -3.77 -15.03 -1.69
C PRO A 127 -5.08 -15.83 -1.65
N ALA A 128 -5.09 -17.03 -1.08
CA ALA A 128 -6.30 -17.83 -0.91
C ALA A 128 -7.31 -17.17 0.04
N PHE A 129 -6.83 -16.54 1.10
CA PHE A 129 -7.66 -15.74 2.00
C PHE A 129 -8.22 -14.49 1.29
N LEU A 130 -7.37 -13.72 0.60
CA LEU A 130 -7.79 -12.52 -0.13
C LEU A 130 -8.76 -12.83 -1.28
N ALA A 131 -8.63 -14.00 -1.90
CA ALA A 131 -9.55 -14.48 -2.93
C ALA A 131 -10.99 -14.62 -2.43
N CYS A 132 -11.25 -14.77 -1.13
CA CYS A 132 -12.58 -14.78 -0.56
C CYS A 132 -13.36 -13.47 -0.80
N TYR A 133 -12.68 -12.33 -0.88
CA TYR A 133 -13.32 -11.06 -1.22
C TYR A 133 -13.79 -11.06 -2.68
N TYR A 134 -13.03 -11.65 -3.61
CA TYR A 134 -13.46 -11.76 -5.02
C TYR A 134 -14.51 -12.87 -5.21
N ALA A 135 -14.50 -13.89 -4.35
CA ALA A 135 -15.60 -14.85 -4.24
C ALA A 135 -16.90 -14.15 -3.86
N LEU A 136 -16.84 -13.26 -2.86
CA LEU A 136 -17.97 -12.43 -2.46
C LEU A 136 -18.43 -11.53 -3.62
N ALA A 137 -17.51 -10.89 -4.35
CA ALA A 137 -17.88 -10.09 -5.52
C ALA A 137 -18.63 -10.92 -6.58
N GLY A 138 -18.14 -12.12 -6.89
CA GLY A 138 -18.82 -13.06 -7.80
C GLY A 138 -20.20 -13.49 -7.30
N PHE A 139 -20.33 -13.74 -5.99
CA PHE A 139 -21.60 -14.07 -5.34
C PHE A 139 -22.61 -12.92 -5.43
N LEU A 140 -22.22 -11.74 -4.97
CA LEU A 140 -23.06 -10.53 -4.96
C LEU A 140 -23.49 -10.13 -6.36
N ALA A 141 -22.57 -10.19 -7.32
CA ALA A 141 -22.90 -9.90 -8.70
C ALA A 141 -23.96 -10.89 -9.24
N MET A 142 -23.84 -12.18 -8.90
CA MET A 142 -24.76 -13.22 -9.36
C MET A 142 -26.16 -13.10 -8.74
N LEU A 143 -26.29 -12.56 -7.53
CA LEU A 143 -27.60 -12.27 -6.91
C LEU A 143 -28.46 -11.35 -7.78
N PHE A 144 -27.84 -10.34 -8.39
CA PHE A 144 -28.53 -9.30 -9.16
C PHE A 144 -28.23 -9.36 -10.66
N TRP A 145 -27.73 -10.50 -11.15
CA TRP A 145 -27.27 -10.64 -12.54
C TRP A 145 -28.41 -10.47 -13.54
N ARG A 146 -28.29 -9.49 -14.44
CA ARG A 146 -29.26 -9.19 -15.50
C ARG A 146 -28.55 -9.01 -16.84
N ARG A 147 -29.22 -9.32 -17.94
CA ARG A 147 -28.65 -9.20 -19.30
C ARG A 147 -28.31 -7.73 -19.64
N GLY A 148 -27.39 -7.53 -20.58
CA GLY A 148 -27.02 -6.21 -21.10
C GLY A 148 -26.02 -5.47 -20.20
N LEU A 149 -26.14 -4.14 -20.13
CA LEU A 149 -25.24 -3.28 -19.35
C LEU A 149 -25.38 -3.50 -17.82
N ALA A 150 -26.56 -3.93 -17.37
CA ALA A 150 -26.88 -4.09 -15.95
C ALA A 150 -25.94 -5.04 -15.21
N ARG A 151 -25.59 -6.20 -15.79
CA ARG A 151 -24.60 -7.12 -15.19
C ARG A 151 -23.21 -6.51 -15.03
N ILE A 152 -22.80 -5.61 -15.91
CA ILE A 152 -21.49 -4.95 -15.83
C ILE A 152 -21.50 -3.95 -14.68
N ALA A 153 -22.57 -3.15 -14.57
CA ALA A 153 -22.78 -2.25 -13.45
C ALA A 153 -22.83 -3.01 -12.11
N VAL A 154 -23.60 -4.10 -12.05
CA VAL A 154 -23.71 -4.95 -10.85
C VAL A 154 -22.37 -5.59 -10.48
N LEU A 155 -21.61 -6.09 -11.45
CA LEU A 155 -20.26 -6.64 -11.19
C LEU A 155 -19.31 -5.57 -10.64
N SER A 156 -19.31 -4.39 -11.26
CA SER A 156 -18.52 -3.23 -10.83
C SER A 156 -18.83 -2.85 -9.38
N LEU A 157 -20.10 -2.72 -9.03
CA LEU A 157 -20.53 -2.39 -7.66
C LEU A 157 -20.16 -3.50 -6.67
N ALA A 158 -20.30 -4.78 -7.07
CA ALA A 158 -19.92 -5.91 -6.23
C ALA A 158 -18.40 -5.94 -5.94
N PHE A 159 -17.57 -5.64 -6.94
CA PHE A 159 -16.12 -5.50 -6.75
C PHE A 159 -15.78 -4.31 -5.86
N ALA A 160 -16.42 -3.16 -6.05
CA ALA A 160 -16.20 -1.99 -5.20
C ALA A 160 -16.50 -2.29 -3.72
N LEU A 161 -17.59 -3.01 -3.44
CA LEU A 161 -17.94 -3.43 -2.08
C LEU A 161 -16.95 -4.46 -1.51
N ALA A 162 -16.56 -5.44 -2.32
CA ALA A 162 -15.57 -6.44 -1.91
C ALA A 162 -14.21 -5.80 -1.59
N GLU A 163 -13.77 -4.85 -2.41
CA GLU A 163 -12.53 -4.08 -2.20
C GLU A 163 -12.62 -3.18 -0.97
N TYR A 164 -13.76 -2.52 -0.76
CA TYR A 164 -14.00 -1.71 0.43
C TYR A 164 -13.89 -2.54 1.71
N TRP A 165 -14.53 -3.73 1.76
CA TRP A 165 -14.43 -4.62 2.91
C TRP A 165 -13.04 -5.23 3.05
N ARG A 166 -12.34 -5.52 1.96
CA ARG A 166 -10.95 -5.99 2.00
C ARG A 166 -10.00 -4.96 2.61
N GLY A 167 -10.29 -3.67 2.44
CA GLY A 167 -9.55 -2.58 3.07
C GLY A 167 -9.92 -2.29 4.53
N LEU A 168 -10.89 -2.99 5.11
CA LEU A 168 -11.42 -2.72 6.46
C LEU A 168 -11.39 -3.94 7.39
N LEU A 169 -11.84 -5.11 6.91
CA LEU A 169 -11.98 -6.31 7.73
C LEU A 169 -10.61 -6.92 8.08
N PHE A 170 -10.48 -7.43 9.30
CA PHE A 170 -9.25 -8.07 9.81
C PHE A 170 -8.02 -7.16 9.68
N THR A 171 -8.14 -5.90 10.12
CA THR A 171 -7.16 -4.80 9.94
C THR A 171 -7.01 -4.28 8.51
N GLY A 172 -7.48 -5.03 7.51
CA GLY A 172 -7.50 -4.58 6.13
C GLY A 172 -6.18 -4.83 5.40
N PHE A 173 -6.31 -5.16 4.12
CA PHE A 173 -5.19 -5.37 3.21
C PHE A 173 -5.56 -4.84 1.82
N PRO A 174 -5.59 -3.51 1.60
CA PRO A 174 -6.00 -2.91 0.32
C PRO A 174 -4.92 -2.99 -0.78
N TRP A 175 -3.85 -3.76 -0.56
CA TRP A 175 -2.75 -3.91 -1.52
C TRP A 175 -3.25 -4.44 -2.86
N ASN A 176 -2.76 -3.89 -3.98
CA ASN A 176 -3.16 -4.30 -5.33
C ASN A 176 -4.68 -4.26 -5.58
N ALA A 177 -5.43 -3.36 -4.93
CA ALA A 177 -6.81 -3.07 -5.34
C ALA A 177 -6.91 -2.78 -6.84
N ILE A 178 -7.96 -3.29 -7.49
CA ILE A 178 -8.03 -3.28 -8.95
C ILE A 178 -7.98 -1.88 -9.55
N GLY A 179 -8.46 -0.86 -8.84
CA GLY A 179 -8.41 0.54 -9.23
C GLY A 179 -6.99 1.04 -9.50
N TYR A 180 -5.96 0.50 -8.81
CA TYR A 180 -4.56 0.87 -9.07
C TYR A 180 -4.13 0.55 -10.51
N SER A 181 -4.67 -0.50 -11.13
CA SER A 181 -4.35 -0.86 -12.52
C SER A 181 -4.80 0.19 -13.53
N ALA A 182 -5.84 0.98 -13.20
CA ALA A 182 -6.35 2.04 -14.05
C ALA A 182 -5.58 3.37 -13.89
N MET A 183 -4.62 3.43 -12.97
CA MET A 183 -3.91 4.66 -12.58
C MET A 183 -2.40 4.56 -12.76
N PRO A 184 -1.88 4.16 -13.94
CA PRO A 184 -0.44 3.92 -14.15
C PRO A 184 0.38 5.22 -14.20
N CYS A 185 -0.24 6.35 -14.54
CA CYS A 185 0.45 7.60 -14.83
C CYS A 185 -0.35 8.81 -14.30
N PRO A 186 0.30 9.99 -14.14
CA PRO A 186 -0.36 11.19 -13.60
C PRO A 186 -1.68 11.52 -14.29
N VAL A 187 -1.75 11.42 -15.61
CA VAL A 187 -2.96 11.78 -16.35
C VAL A 187 -4.17 10.93 -15.90
N LEU A 188 -4.00 9.61 -15.77
CA LEU A 188 -5.09 8.67 -15.50
C LEU A 188 -5.43 8.52 -14.00
N MET A 189 -4.62 9.08 -13.09
CA MET A 189 -4.92 9.03 -11.65
C MET A 189 -5.71 10.24 -11.15
N GLN A 190 -6.01 11.24 -11.99
CA GLN A 190 -6.58 12.50 -11.50
C GLN A 190 -8.00 12.35 -10.94
N LEU A 191 -8.82 11.42 -11.46
CA LEU A 191 -10.16 11.15 -10.92
C LEU A 191 -10.14 10.63 -9.47
N ASP A 192 -9.03 10.03 -9.03
CA ASP A 192 -8.84 9.55 -7.66
C ASP A 192 -9.00 10.67 -6.63
N ALA A 193 -8.65 11.92 -7.00
CA ALA A 193 -8.84 13.09 -6.14
C ALA A 193 -10.32 13.44 -5.88
N LEU A 194 -11.26 12.88 -6.65
CA LEU A 194 -12.70 13.12 -6.54
C LEU A 194 -13.44 11.92 -5.97
N ILE A 195 -13.18 10.73 -6.49
CA ILE A 195 -13.95 9.52 -6.17
C ILE A 195 -13.18 8.53 -5.26
N GLY A 196 -11.88 8.77 -5.07
CA GLY A 196 -10.98 7.92 -4.29
C GLY A 196 -10.83 6.50 -4.83
N LEU A 197 -10.00 5.71 -4.14
CA LEU A 197 -9.69 4.34 -4.55
C LEU A 197 -10.94 3.45 -4.72
N ASN A 198 -11.96 3.59 -3.87
CA ASN A 198 -13.18 2.79 -3.97
C ASN A 198 -13.99 3.12 -5.24
N GLY A 199 -14.08 4.40 -5.60
CA GLY A 199 -14.69 4.82 -6.86
C GLY A 199 -13.89 4.32 -8.06
N MET A 200 -12.56 4.37 -7.98
CA MET A 200 -11.67 3.84 -9.01
C MET A 200 -11.77 2.31 -9.15
N ASN A 201 -11.98 1.56 -8.07
CA ASN A 201 -12.24 0.12 -8.13
C ASN A 201 -13.50 -0.19 -8.95
N ALA A 202 -14.59 0.55 -8.70
CA ALA A 202 -15.82 0.41 -9.47
C ALA A 202 -15.59 0.77 -10.96
N LEU A 203 -15.04 1.97 -11.20
CA LEU A 203 -14.83 2.49 -12.55
C LEU A 203 -13.94 1.59 -13.40
N ALA A 204 -12.84 1.09 -12.83
CA ALA A 204 -11.93 0.16 -13.50
C ALA A 204 -12.65 -1.13 -13.93
N VAL A 205 -13.34 -1.80 -13.00
CA VAL A 205 -14.07 -3.04 -13.31
C VAL A 205 -15.18 -2.80 -14.33
N PHE A 206 -15.88 -1.68 -14.23
CA PHE A 206 -16.90 -1.28 -15.20
C PHE A 206 -16.31 -1.17 -16.60
N ILE A 207 -15.27 -0.33 -16.79
CA ILE A 207 -14.63 -0.08 -18.08
C ILE A 207 -14.00 -1.35 -18.66
N TYR A 208 -13.24 -2.11 -17.86
CA TYR A 208 -12.60 -3.34 -18.33
C TYR A 208 -13.59 -4.44 -18.76
N SER A 209 -14.81 -4.40 -18.22
CA SER A 209 -15.87 -5.35 -18.52
C SER A 209 -16.75 -4.95 -19.72
N LEU A 210 -16.72 -3.68 -20.17
CA LEU A 210 -17.55 -3.19 -21.28
C LEU A 210 -17.39 -3.97 -22.60
N PRO A 211 -16.18 -4.42 -23.01
CA PRO A 211 -16.04 -5.22 -24.23
C PRO A 211 -16.82 -6.55 -24.19
N ALA A 212 -17.19 -7.06 -23.00
CA ALA A 212 -18.04 -8.24 -22.87
C ALA A 212 -19.44 -8.05 -23.50
N LEU A 213 -19.90 -6.82 -23.70
CA LEU A 213 -21.18 -6.55 -24.39
C LEU A 213 -21.17 -7.00 -25.85
N ALA A 214 -20.01 -7.08 -26.49
CA ALA A 214 -19.87 -7.60 -27.85
C ALA A 214 -20.30 -9.07 -27.98
N PHE A 215 -20.35 -9.81 -26.88
CA PHE A 215 -20.69 -11.23 -26.83
C PHE A 215 -22.10 -11.49 -26.29
N THR A 216 -22.92 -10.45 -26.13
CA THR A 216 -24.34 -10.61 -25.79
C THR A 216 -25.11 -11.22 -26.96
N ALA A 217 -25.36 -12.52 -26.88
CA ALA A 217 -26.20 -13.23 -27.84
C ALA A 217 -27.68 -12.82 -27.69
N SER A 218 -28.07 -11.72 -28.35
CA SER A 218 -29.48 -11.49 -28.72
C SER A 218 -29.64 -11.73 -30.22
N PRO A 219 -30.59 -12.58 -30.66
CA PRO A 219 -30.90 -12.78 -32.09
C PRO A 219 -31.31 -11.48 -32.81
N PHE A 220 -31.81 -10.49 -32.06
CA PHE A 220 -32.41 -9.26 -32.60
C PHE A 220 -31.56 -7.99 -32.42
N ASN A 221 -30.41 -8.05 -31.75
CA ASN A 221 -29.53 -6.88 -31.58
C ASN A 221 -28.04 -7.27 -31.62
N LYS A 222 -27.63 -7.91 -32.72
CA LYS A 222 -26.31 -8.54 -32.90
C LYS A 222 -25.14 -7.55 -33.02
N SER A 223 -25.41 -6.26 -33.22
CA SER A 223 -24.38 -5.22 -33.47
C SER A 223 -24.44 -4.05 -32.48
N GLY A 224 -25.59 -3.82 -31.84
CA GLY A 224 -25.79 -2.68 -30.92
C GLY A 224 -25.02 -2.83 -29.62
N GLY A 225 -24.96 -4.04 -29.04
CA GLY A 225 -24.23 -4.29 -27.79
C GLY A 225 -22.71 -4.05 -27.92
N ALA A 226 -22.10 -4.52 -29.01
CA ALA A 226 -20.68 -4.31 -29.30
C ALA A 226 -20.37 -2.82 -29.49
N ARG A 227 -21.15 -2.12 -30.33
CA ARG A 227 -20.99 -0.69 -30.58
C ARG A 227 -21.17 0.12 -29.30
N LEU A 228 -22.20 -0.17 -28.51
CA LEU A 228 -22.45 0.50 -27.24
C LEU A 228 -21.31 0.30 -26.26
N GLY A 229 -20.86 -0.94 -26.05
CA GLY A 229 -19.77 -1.25 -25.12
C GLY A 229 -18.46 -0.56 -25.50
N LEU A 230 -18.09 -0.61 -26.78
CA LEU A 230 -16.88 0.05 -27.28
C LEU A 230 -16.98 1.57 -27.25
N SER A 231 -18.12 2.14 -27.66
CA SER A 231 -18.32 3.59 -27.64
C SER A 231 -18.31 4.14 -26.22
N LEU A 232 -18.97 3.46 -25.28
CA LEU A 232 -18.96 3.85 -23.87
C LEU A 232 -17.58 3.69 -23.24
N CYS A 233 -16.87 2.59 -23.57
CA CYS A 233 -15.51 2.37 -23.10
C CYS A 233 -14.57 3.49 -23.57
N LEU A 234 -14.58 3.80 -24.86
CA LEU A 234 -13.78 4.87 -25.44
C LEU A 234 -14.15 6.23 -24.88
N ALA A 235 -15.45 6.53 -24.76
CA ALA A 235 -15.92 7.79 -24.19
C ALA A 235 -15.45 7.99 -22.74
N LEU A 236 -15.48 6.94 -21.91
CA LEU A 236 -15.02 7.02 -20.52
C LEU A 236 -13.51 7.17 -20.41
N ILE A 237 -12.73 6.47 -21.25
CA ILE A 237 -11.26 6.63 -21.31
C ILE A 237 -10.90 8.05 -21.76
N ILE A 238 -11.58 8.57 -22.78
CA ILE A 238 -11.37 9.95 -23.25
C ILE A 238 -11.77 10.95 -22.16
N ALA A 239 -12.86 10.73 -21.44
CA ALA A 239 -13.30 11.60 -20.35
C ALA A 239 -12.30 11.63 -19.19
N ASP A 240 -11.81 10.46 -18.75
CA ASP A 240 -10.78 10.37 -17.70
C ASP A 240 -9.47 11.02 -18.14
N THR A 241 -9.00 10.70 -19.35
CA THR A 241 -7.78 11.30 -19.92
C THR A 241 -7.92 12.82 -20.06
N GLY A 242 -9.06 13.30 -20.59
CA GLY A 242 -9.35 14.71 -20.78
C GLY A 242 -9.43 15.47 -19.45
N PHE A 243 -10.10 14.89 -18.45
CA PHE A 243 -10.11 15.43 -17.09
C PHE A 243 -8.70 15.49 -16.51
N GLY A 244 -7.90 14.45 -16.73
CA GLY A 244 -6.52 14.36 -16.30
C GLY A 244 -5.63 15.47 -16.88
N VAL A 245 -5.68 15.63 -18.20
CA VAL A 245 -4.96 16.70 -18.91
C VAL A 245 -5.42 18.07 -18.44
N TRP A 246 -6.73 18.30 -18.33
CA TRP A 246 -7.28 19.57 -17.85
C TRP A 246 -6.81 19.91 -16.42
N ARG A 247 -6.89 18.96 -15.49
CA ARG A 247 -6.48 19.17 -14.09
C ARG A 247 -4.97 19.43 -13.98
N LEU A 248 -4.16 18.74 -14.78
CA LEU A 248 -2.71 18.92 -14.81
C LEU A 248 -2.30 20.25 -15.46
N ALA A 249 -3.00 20.69 -16.51
CA ALA A 249 -2.78 21.99 -17.14
C ALA A 249 -3.13 23.15 -16.18
N GLY A 250 -4.15 22.97 -15.34
CA GLY A 250 -4.54 23.92 -14.31
C GLY A 250 -3.65 23.91 -13.05
N ALA A 251 -2.61 23.08 -12.99
CA ALA A 251 -1.67 23.01 -11.87
C ALA A 251 -0.85 24.31 -11.76
N SER A 252 -1.44 25.32 -11.13
CA SER A 252 -0.89 26.67 -11.03
C SER A 252 0.23 26.73 -9.99
N THR A 253 1.31 27.41 -10.33
CA THR A 253 2.36 27.82 -9.39
C THR A 253 1.79 28.98 -8.56
N SER A 254 1.35 28.72 -7.33
CA SER A 254 0.92 29.81 -6.43
C SER A 254 2.01 30.88 -6.32
N SER A 255 1.65 32.15 -6.45
CA SER A 255 2.62 33.26 -6.38
C SER A 255 3.15 33.50 -4.95
N ASN A 256 2.50 32.94 -3.93
CA ASN A 256 2.87 33.08 -2.51
C ASN A 256 3.39 31.76 -1.92
N ILE A 257 4.52 31.30 -2.45
CA ILE A 257 5.16 30.04 -2.05
C ILE A 257 6.45 30.35 -1.27
N MET A 258 6.74 29.55 -0.24
CA MET A 258 8.09 29.36 0.29
C MET A 258 8.65 28.02 -0.19
N SER A 259 9.96 27.93 -0.36
CA SER A 259 10.63 26.66 -0.67
C SER A 259 11.26 26.11 0.60
N LEU A 260 10.82 24.91 1.02
CA LEU A 260 11.46 24.15 2.08
C LEU A 260 12.44 23.17 1.44
N ARG A 261 13.74 23.29 1.73
CA ARG A 261 14.74 22.42 1.14
C ARG A 261 14.90 21.16 1.97
N LEU A 262 14.67 20.00 1.37
CA LEU A 262 14.71 18.71 2.06
C LEU A 262 15.85 17.85 1.55
N ARG A 263 16.42 17.02 2.44
CA ARG A 263 17.35 15.94 2.08
C ARG A 263 16.77 14.59 2.44
N LEU A 264 16.61 13.74 1.44
CA LEU A 264 16.16 12.36 1.60
C LEU A 264 17.40 11.46 1.63
N VAL A 265 17.64 10.80 2.77
CA VAL A 265 18.81 9.93 2.95
C VAL A 265 18.41 8.47 2.70
N GLN A 266 19.03 7.84 1.71
CA GLN A 266 18.81 6.43 1.37
C GLN A 266 20.10 5.66 1.60
N PRO A 267 20.31 5.04 2.77
CA PRO A 267 21.58 4.39 3.09
C PRO A 267 21.73 3.00 2.45
N ALA A 268 20.65 2.42 1.90
CA ALA A 268 20.62 1.09 1.30
C ALA A 268 21.27 0.00 2.17
N ILE A 269 20.90 -0.04 3.46
CA ILE A 269 21.42 -1.02 4.42
C ILE A 269 20.59 -2.32 4.28
N PRO A 270 21.19 -3.49 4.00
CA PRO A 270 20.48 -4.76 3.97
C PRO A 270 19.80 -5.08 5.31
N GLN A 271 18.66 -5.79 5.26
CA GLN A 271 17.88 -6.08 6.47
C GLN A 271 18.62 -6.98 7.46
N GLU A 272 19.42 -7.93 6.96
CA GLU A 272 20.25 -8.86 7.75
C GLU A 272 21.31 -8.10 8.55
N GLU A 273 21.98 -7.13 7.94
CA GLU A 273 23.03 -6.31 8.56
C GLU A 273 22.51 -5.34 9.62
N LYS A 274 21.20 -5.01 9.60
CA LYS A 274 20.61 -4.14 10.63
C LYS A 274 20.58 -4.78 12.02
N GLN A 275 20.54 -6.11 12.08
CA GLN A 275 20.44 -6.85 13.34
C GLN A 275 21.82 -7.16 13.94
N ASP A 276 22.90 -7.06 13.15
CA ASP A 276 24.26 -7.30 13.63
C ASP A 276 24.74 -6.19 14.57
N ALA A 277 25.17 -6.59 15.77
CA ALA A 277 25.70 -5.69 16.78
C ALA A 277 26.98 -4.97 16.34
N ALA A 278 27.82 -5.62 15.50
CA ALA A 278 29.05 -5.02 15.00
C ALA A 278 28.78 -3.96 13.91
N GLY A 279 27.76 -4.16 13.08
CA GLY A 279 27.36 -3.23 12.01
C GLY A 279 26.68 -1.93 12.47
N ARG A 280 26.12 -1.87 13.70
CA ARG A 280 25.34 -0.70 14.18
C ARG A 280 26.09 0.63 14.09
N ALA A 281 27.34 0.66 14.52
CA ALA A 281 28.16 1.88 14.49
C ALA A 281 28.45 2.33 13.06
N ALA A 282 28.77 1.39 12.16
CA ALA A 282 29.01 1.67 10.75
C ALA A 282 27.74 2.20 10.04
N ASN A 283 26.59 1.59 10.32
CA ASN A 283 25.29 2.01 9.82
C ASN A 283 24.92 3.43 10.26
N PHE A 284 25.14 3.75 11.54
CA PHE A 284 24.92 5.09 12.06
C PHE A 284 25.88 6.12 11.45
N ALA A 285 27.17 5.79 11.34
CA ALA A 285 28.16 6.64 10.69
C ALA A 285 27.82 6.90 9.21
N LYS A 286 27.29 5.89 8.50
CA LYS A 286 26.83 6.02 7.12
C LYS A 286 25.69 7.03 6.99
N LEU A 287 24.66 6.93 7.82
CA LEU A 287 23.55 7.90 7.87
C LEU A 287 24.04 9.33 8.08
N LEU A 288 24.94 9.53 9.06
CA LEU A 288 25.52 10.84 9.34
C LEU A 288 26.39 11.35 8.19
N SER A 289 27.16 10.47 7.54
CA SER A 289 28.01 10.83 6.40
C SER A 289 27.19 11.34 5.21
N LEU A 290 26.05 10.70 4.90
CA LEU A 290 25.12 11.14 3.86
C LEU A 290 24.40 12.43 4.25
N SER A 291 24.10 12.59 5.55
CA SER A 291 23.44 13.78 6.08
C SER A 291 24.33 15.02 6.00
N ARG A 292 25.63 14.89 6.30
CA ARG A 292 26.60 16.00 6.30
C ARG A 292 27.20 16.31 4.92
N ALA A 293 26.96 15.46 3.92
CA ALA A 293 27.53 15.63 2.59
C ALA A 293 27.22 17.01 2.00
N ALA A 294 28.15 17.59 1.26
CA ALA A 294 27.89 18.86 0.59
C ALA A 294 26.72 18.70 -0.41
N PRO A 295 25.80 19.68 -0.51
CA PRO A 295 24.77 19.65 -1.54
C PRO A 295 25.39 19.49 -2.93
N LYS A 296 24.78 18.65 -3.77
CA LYS A 296 25.19 18.51 -5.16
C LYS A 296 25.08 19.89 -5.83
N ASN A 297 26.10 20.28 -6.61
CA ASN A 297 26.21 21.57 -7.30
C ASN A 297 26.37 22.82 -6.41
N GLY A 298 26.81 22.67 -5.15
CA GLY A 298 27.11 23.84 -4.29
C GLY A 298 25.87 24.63 -3.84
N GLY A 299 24.68 24.05 -3.96
CA GLY A 299 23.42 24.70 -3.56
C GLY A 299 23.29 24.90 -2.05
N LYS A 300 22.19 25.55 -1.63
CA LYS A 300 21.83 25.73 -0.22
C LYS A 300 21.81 24.35 0.48
N ARG A 301 22.21 24.32 1.76
CA ARG A 301 22.04 23.12 2.60
C ARG A 301 20.56 22.87 2.91
N PRO A 302 20.15 21.62 3.20
CA PRO A 302 18.77 21.30 3.50
C PRO A 302 18.33 21.94 4.82
N ASP A 303 17.09 22.41 4.88
CA ASP A 303 16.43 22.88 6.10
C ASP A 303 16.00 21.69 6.98
N LEU A 304 15.55 20.59 6.34
CA LEU A 304 15.14 19.35 7.00
C LEU A 304 15.76 18.13 6.31
N ILE A 305 16.43 17.28 7.09
CA ILE A 305 16.97 15.99 6.66
C ILE A 305 16.01 14.89 7.10
N ILE A 306 15.77 13.88 6.28
CA ILE A 306 14.83 12.80 6.57
C ILE A 306 15.54 11.46 6.43
N TRP A 307 15.47 10.64 7.49
CA TRP A 307 15.96 9.27 7.51
C TRP A 307 14.79 8.26 7.39
N PRO A 308 15.04 7.08 6.80
CA PRO A 308 13.99 6.10 6.54
C PRO A 308 13.49 5.41 7.82
N GLU A 309 12.51 4.50 7.67
CA GLU A 309 11.93 3.74 8.78
C GLU A 309 12.99 2.89 9.49
N THR A 310 12.96 2.95 10.83
CA THR A 310 13.87 2.21 11.72
C THR A 310 15.31 2.28 11.21
N ALA A 311 15.76 3.50 10.90
CA ALA A 311 17.10 3.79 10.41
C ALA A 311 18.10 3.89 11.56
N VAL A 312 17.65 4.40 12.71
CA VAL A 312 18.49 4.57 13.89
C VAL A 312 18.67 3.22 14.59
N PRO A 313 19.91 2.72 14.76
CA PRO A 313 20.16 1.41 15.36
C PRO A 313 20.16 1.43 16.90
N TYR A 314 19.76 2.55 17.50
CA TYR A 314 19.76 2.80 18.94
C TYR A 314 18.38 3.28 19.41
N LEU A 315 18.04 2.98 20.66
CA LEU A 315 16.91 3.58 21.36
C LEU A 315 17.31 4.99 21.81
N LEU A 316 16.85 6.01 21.08
CA LEU A 316 17.30 7.39 21.30
C LEU A 316 16.87 7.95 22.65
N ASP A 317 15.76 7.47 23.22
CA ASP A 317 15.29 7.86 24.56
C ASP A 317 16.34 7.61 25.66
N TYR A 318 17.19 6.58 25.48
CA TYR A 318 18.21 6.18 26.45
C TYR A 318 19.65 6.45 25.99
N ASN A 319 19.86 6.92 24.76
CA ASN A 319 21.18 7.11 24.19
C ASN A 319 21.48 8.59 23.90
N GLN A 320 21.76 9.34 24.97
CA GLN A 320 22.12 10.75 24.89
C GLN A 320 23.38 11.00 24.04
N ALA A 321 24.32 10.05 24.01
CA ALA A 321 25.51 10.15 23.18
C ALA A 321 25.18 10.13 21.68
N ALA A 322 24.25 9.27 21.26
CA ALA A 322 23.77 9.22 19.88
C ALA A 322 23.03 10.51 19.49
N LEU A 323 22.17 11.03 20.37
CA LEU A 323 21.50 12.31 20.19
C LEU A 323 22.48 13.49 20.07
N ALA A 324 23.48 13.55 20.94
CA ALA A 324 24.54 14.56 20.87
C ALA A 324 25.41 14.42 19.61
N HIS A 325 25.57 13.19 19.09
CA HIS A 325 26.28 12.98 17.82
C HIS A 325 25.44 13.42 16.62
N ILE A 326 24.12 13.21 16.64
CA ILE A 326 23.20 13.78 15.67
C ILE A 326 23.28 15.30 15.69
N GLY A 327 23.09 15.93 16.86
CA GLY A 327 23.12 17.38 17.01
C GLY A 327 24.40 18.01 16.47
N ARG A 328 25.58 17.44 16.78
CA ARG A 328 26.87 17.90 16.25
C ARG A 328 27.04 17.79 14.73
N ASN A 329 26.26 16.94 14.06
CA ASN A 329 26.27 16.80 12.60
C ASN A 329 25.18 17.64 11.91
N LEU A 330 24.35 18.34 12.68
CA LEU A 330 23.39 19.32 12.19
C LEU A 330 23.92 20.73 12.38
N GLN A 331 23.71 21.60 11.39
CA GLN A 331 24.01 23.02 11.54
C GLN A 331 22.90 23.75 12.32
N PRO A 332 23.18 24.93 12.91
CA PRO A 332 22.17 25.75 13.53
C PRO A 332 20.95 25.96 12.62
N GLY A 333 19.76 25.64 13.12
CA GLY A 333 18.50 25.76 12.38
C GLY A 333 18.14 24.57 11.47
N GLN A 334 19.05 23.61 11.27
CA GLN A 334 18.71 22.37 10.58
C GLN A 334 17.97 21.40 11.49
N LEU A 335 17.02 20.67 10.92
CA LEU A 335 16.25 19.63 11.60
C LEU A 335 16.52 18.26 10.98
N LEU A 336 16.36 17.22 11.80
CA LEU A 336 16.36 15.83 11.36
C LEU A 336 15.03 15.17 11.72
N LEU A 337 14.35 14.58 10.74
CA LEU A 337 13.22 13.68 10.95
C LEU A 337 13.70 12.23 10.80
N ALA A 338 13.84 11.51 11.91
CA ALA A 338 14.41 10.18 11.96
C ALA A 338 13.35 9.10 12.23
N GLY A 339 13.34 8.04 11.40
CA GLY A 339 12.66 6.80 11.75
C GLY A 339 13.43 6.02 12.81
N ALA A 340 12.83 5.81 13.97
CA ALA A 340 13.45 5.15 15.11
C ALA A 340 12.42 4.38 15.94
N VAL A 341 12.91 3.48 16.79
CA VAL A 341 12.09 2.86 17.83
C VAL A 341 12.03 3.79 19.03
N ARG A 342 10.82 4.15 19.46
CA ARG A 342 10.57 4.91 20.69
C ARG A 342 10.14 3.98 21.81
N VAL A 343 10.60 4.23 23.04
CA VAL A 343 10.17 3.49 24.23
C VAL A 343 9.34 4.38 25.15
N GLU A 344 8.28 3.82 25.69
CA GLU A 344 7.47 4.44 26.74
C GLU A 344 7.43 3.51 27.95
N GLU A 345 7.89 4.01 29.10
CA GLU A 345 7.74 3.29 30.37
C GLU A 345 6.29 3.45 30.86
N GLN A 346 5.63 2.33 31.15
CA GLN A 346 4.31 2.38 31.76
C GLN A 346 4.48 2.61 33.26
N GLU A 347 3.82 3.64 33.80
CA GLU A 347 3.63 3.72 35.25
C GLU A 347 2.82 2.49 35.69
N LEU A 348 3.49 1.56 36.38
CA LEU A 348 2.83 0.50 37.11
C LEU A 348 1.91 1.20 38.13
N THR A 349 0.59 1.12 37.93
CA THR A 349 -0.34 1.46 39.00
C THR A 349 0.08 0.68 40.23
N LYS A 350 0.57 1.40 41.26
CA LYS A 350 1.01 0.80 42.52
C LYS A 350 -0.05 -0.22 42.98
N PRO A 351 0.32 -1.47 43.26
CA PRO A 351 -0.54 -2.29 44.09
C PRO A 351 -0.76 -1.51 45.40
N ALA A 352 -2.00 -1.47 45.88
CA ALA A 352 -2.28 -0.94 47.22
C ALA A 352 -1.31 -1.63 48.20
N ALA A 353 -0.61 -0.79 48.97
CA ALA A 353 0.38 -1.09 50.01
C ALA A 353 0.67 -2.59 50.27
N ALA A 354 1.83 -3.07 49.83
CA ALA A 354 2.48 -4.22 50.43
C ALA A 354 3.91 -3.81 50.82
N ASN A 355 4.30 -4.24 52.02
CA ASN A 355 5.42 -3.76 52.83
C ASN A 355 6.74 -3.52 52.08
N LYS A 356 7.37 -2.40 52.43
CA LYS A 356 8.81 -2.18 52.28
C LYS A 356 9.51 -3.20 53.16
N ASP A 357 10.33 -4.07 52.57
CA ASP A 357 11.69 -4.34 53.05
C ASP A 357 12.44 -5.20 52.02
N SER A 358 13.70 -4.81 51.80
CA SER A 358 14.76 -5.48 51.03
C SER A 358 14.69 -5.47 49.49
N ALA A 359 15.58 -4.70 48.84
CA ALA A 359 16.53 -5.17 47.83
C ALA A 359 17.33 -4.01 47.20
N GLU A 360 18.65 -4.20 47.09
CA GLU A 360 19.66 -3.28 46.53
C GLU A 360 19.60 -3.09 45.00
N PRO A 361 20.22 -2.03 44.44
CA PRO A 361 20.18 -1.74 43.01
C PRO A 361 21.40 -2.30 42.25
N GLY A 362 21.16 -3.05 41.17
CA GLY A 362 22.21 -3.32 40.19
C GLY A 362 21.89 -4.38 39.13
N THR A 363 22.23 -4.06 37.87
CA THR A 363 22.32 -4.93 36.68
C THR A 363 21.04 -5.19 35.87
N ILE A 364 20.89 -4.49 34.74
CA ILE A 364 19.98 -4.88 33.64
C ILE A 364 20.72 -5.91 32.78
N ALA A 365 20.47 -7.19 33.04
CA ALA A 365 20.84 -8.26 32.12
C ALA A 365 19.71 -8.46 31.08
N ALA A 366 20.10 -8.68 29.83
CA ALA A 366 19.20 -9.02 28.74
C ALA A 366 18.37 -10.26 29.11
N ALA A 367 17.04 -10.10 29.15
CA ALA A 367 16.14 -11.17 29.53
C ALA A 367 15.99 -12.20 28.39
N SER A 368 16.68 -13.32 28.56
CA SER A 368 16.45 -14.59 27.87
C SER A 368 15.51 -15.46 28.72
N ASN A 369 14.32 -15.71 28.16
CA ASN A 369 13.37 -16.84 28.29
C ASN A 369 13.08 -17.60 29.60
N ASN A 370 11.76 -17.84 29.75
CA ASN A 370 11.04 -18.91 30.48
C ASN A 370 10.87 -18.79 32.00
N THR A 371 9.63 -18.52 32.43
CA THR A 371 8.90 -19.31 33.45
C THR A 371 7.42 -18.91 33.50
N GLU A 372 6.64 -19.82 34.07
CA GLU A 372 5.20 -20.07 33.93
C GLU A 372 4.27 -19.14 34.74
N ASN A 373 3.03 -19.05 34.23
CA ASN A 373 1.76 -18.89 34.96
C ASN A 373 1.56 -17.67 35.89
N SER A 374 0.91 -16.61 35.39
CA SER A 374 -0.18 -15.89 36.09
C SER A 374 -0.72 -14.70 35.26
N ASP A 375 -2.02 -14.44 35.40
CA ASP A 375 -2.77 -13.39 34.73
C ASP A 375 -2.38 -11.94 35.18
N LYS A 376 -1.88 -11.14 34.21
CA LYS A 376 -1.61 -9.65 34.15
C LYS A 376 -0.28 -9.10 34.70
N PRO A 377 0.23 -7.94 34.19
CA PRO A 377 -0.04 -7.24 32.91
C PRO A 377 1.17 -7.31 31.94
N ALA A 378 0.99 -6.76 30.73
CA ALA A 378 2.05 -6.59 29.73
C ALA A 378 3.28 -5.86 30.32
N GLY A 379 4.46 -6.16 29.79
CA GLY A 379 5.75 -5.70 30.31
C GLY A 379 5.84 -4.18 30.51
N ARG A 380 6.70 -3.77 31.44
CA ARG A 380 6.97 -2.41 31.92
C ARG A 380 7.21 -1.35 30.83
N TYR A 381 7.46 -1.75 29.58
CA TYR A 381 7.77 -0.88 28.46
C TYR A 381 6.89 -1.16 27.24
N ARG A 382 6.49 -0.09 26.55
CA ARG A 382 5.87 -0.14 25.21
C ARG A 382 6.87 0.36 24.17
N PHE A 383 6.98 -0.40 23.08
CA PHE A 383 7.82 -0.03 21.94
C PHE A 383 6.94 0.49 20.80
N TYR A 384 7.31 1.62 20.22
CA TYR A 384 6.63 2.21 19.07
C TYR A 384 7.60 2.34 17.90
N ASN A 385 7.08 2.14 16.69
CA ASN A 385 7.76 2.51 15.46
C ASN A 385 7.39 3.97 15.17
N SER A 386 8.38 4.88 15.17
CA SER A 386 8.12 6.31 15.31
C SER A 386 8.95 7.15 14.34
N MET A 387 8.40 8.31 13.98
CA MET A 387 9.13 9.44 13.42
C MET A 387 9.48 10.40 14.55
N LEU A 388 10.77 10.71 14.74
CA LEU A 388 11.28 11.63 15.75
C LEU A 388 11.85 12.87 15.06
N LEU A 389 11.39 14.06 15.44
CA LEU A 389 11.96 15.34 14.99
C LEU A 389 13.02 15.78 16.00
N ILE A 390 14.25 15.98 15.50
CA ILE A 390 15.44 16.28 16.29
C ILE A 390 16.05 17.59 15.80
N ASP A 391 16.41 18.47 16.72
CA ASP A 391 17.07 19.75 16.42
C ASP A 391 18.60 19.67 16.45
N SER A 392 19.27 20.77 16.07
CA SER A 392 20.73 20.87 16.09
C SER A 392 21.36 20.84 17.49
N SER A 393 20.57 20.95 18.56
CA SER A 393 21.05 20.74 19.93
C SER A 393 21.04 19.26 20.34
N GLY A 394 20.53 18.37 19.48
CA GLY A 394 20.39 16.95 19.77
C GLY A 394 19.14 16.64 20.61
N ARG A 395 18.13 17.51 20.63
CA ARG A 395 16.90 17.29 21.38
C ARG A 395 15.79 16.77 20.48
N ILE A 396 15.04 15.78 20.97
CA ILE A 396 13.77 15.35 20.35
C ILE A 396 12.72 16.40 20.69
N ILE A 397 12.22 17.12 19.69
CA ILE A 397 11.29 18.25 19.86
C ILE A 397 9.85 17.90 19.46
N ALA A 398 9.65 16.84 18.66
CA ALA A 398 8.33 16.31 18.32
C ALA A 398 8.44 14.84 17.90
N HIS A 399 7.33 14.10 17.94
CA HIS A 399 7.26 12.74 17.44
C HIS A 399 5.88 12.39 16.88
N ALA A 400 5.83 11.35 16.05
CA ALA A 400 4.60 10.67 15.68
C ALA A 400 4.84 9.15 15.62
N ASP A 401 3.97 8.40 16.30
CA ASP A 401 4.03 6.95 16.41
C ASP A 401 3.12 6.30 15.36
N LYS A 402 3.51 5.11 14.88
CA LYS A 402 2.76 4.33 13.90
C LYS A 402 1.40 3.91 14.47
N VAL A 403 0.35 4.09 13.68
CA VAL A 403 -1.03 3.78 14.04
C VAL A 403 -1.43 2.41 13.48
N HIS A 404 -1.11 2.16 12.22
CA HIS A 404 -1.44 0.89 11.57
C HIS A 404 -0.22 -0.04 11.53
N LEU A 405 -0.27 -1.10 12.34
CA LEU A 405 0.80 -2.08 12.41
C LEU A 405 0.65 -3.16 11.33
N VAL A 406 1.77 -3.69 10.85
CA VAL A 406 1.78 -4.80 9.89
C VAL A 406 1.50 -6.12 10.62
N PRO A 407 0.42 -6.87 10.27
CA PRO A 407 0.16 -8.18 10.84
C PRO A 407 1.30 -9.16 10.57
N PHE A 408 1.64 -10.00 11.55
CA PHE A 408 2.76 -10.96 11.56
C PHE A 408 4.17 -10.35 11.48
N GLY A 409 4.29 -9.10 11.00
CA GLY A 409 5.53 -8.34 10.99
C GLY A 409 5.80 -7.62 12.30
N GLU A 410 4.88 -6.73 12.71
CA GLU A 410 5.05 -5.86 13.88
C GLU A 410 4.29 -6.35 15.11
N TYR A 411 3.24 -7.15 14.89
CA TYR A 411 2.49 -7.82 15.94
C TYR A 411 1.99 -9.18 15.45
N LEU A 412 1.62 -10.06 16.38
CA LEU A 412 1.00 -11.35 16.06
C LEU A 412 -0.52 -11.27 16.23
N PRO A 413 -1.32 -11.46 15.16
CA PRO A 413 -2.75 -11.67 15.29
C PRO A 413 -3.04 -12.87 16.20
N LEU A 414 -4.14 -12.81 16.95
CA LEU A 414 -4.55 -13.88 17.88
C LEU A 414 -3.39 -14.31 18.82
N PRO A 415 -2.86 -13.40 19.65
CA PRO A 415 -1.60 -13.59 20.37
C PRO A 415 -1.58 -14.83 21.28
N ARG A 416 -2.75 -15.28 21.79
CA ARG A 416 -2.88 -16.52 22.57
C ARG A 416 -2.55 -17.76 21.74
N LEU A 417 -3.06 -17.84 20.51
CA LEU A 417 -2.81 -18.95 19.59
C LEU A 417 -1.39 -18.91 19.03
N ALA A 418 -0.90 -17.70 18.71
CA ALA A 418 0.46 -17.54 18.20
C ALA A 418 1.54 -17.98 19.21
N ARG A 419 1.33 -17.70 20.51
CA ARG A 419 2.20 -18.20 21.60
C ARG A 419 2.14 -19.71 21.75
N TYR A 420 0.96 -20.32 21.59
CA TYR A 420 0.82 -21.78 21.64
C TYR A 420 1.69 -22.48 20.59
N PHE A 421 1.82 -21.88 19.40
CA PHE A 421 2.70 -22.37 18.33
C PHE A 421 4.11 -21.74 18.34
N ASN A 422 4.47 -21.01 19.40
CA ASN A 422 5.77 -20.34 19.56
C ASN A 422 6.18 -19.44 18.38
N LEU A 423 5.21 -18.73 17.79
CA LEU A 423 5.45 -17.79 16.70
C LEU A 423 5.98 -16.45 17.21
N GLN A 424 6.86 -15.82 16.43
CA GLN A 424 7.44 -14.49 16.72
C GLN A 424 7.15 -13.52 15.57
N ALA A 425 7.08 -12.23 15.88
CA ALA A 425 6.82 -11.19 14.89
C ALA A 425 8.10 -10.87 14.08
N LEU A 426 8.00 -10.84 12.75
CA LEU A 426 9.15 -10.83 11.84
C LEU A 426 10.02 -9.56 11.91
N ALA A 427 9.40 -8.40 12.08
CA ALA A 427 10.06 -7.08 11.97
C ALA A 427 10.30 -6.41 13.34
N ALA A 428 9.93 -7.07 14.43
CA ALA A 428 9.89 -6.55 15.78
C ALA A 428 11.25 -6.70 16.49
N ALA A 429 12.22 -5.83 16.20
CA ALA A 429 13.60 -5.94 16.71
C ALA A 429 13.73 -5.89 18.25
N ALA A 430 12.75 -5.30 18.95
CA ALA A 430 12.74 -5.16 20.42
C ALA A 430 11.53 -5.87 21.09
N GLY A 431 10.80 -6.70 20.33
CA GLY A 431 9.50 -7.25 20.72
C GLY A 431 8.32 -6.55 20.02
N PRO A 432 7.09 -7.08 20.16
CA PRO A 432 5.93 -6.59 19.43
C PRO A 432 5.69 -5.09 19.63
N TYR A 433 5.45 -4.37 18.55
CA TYR A 433 5.18 -2.94 18.62
C TYR A 433 3.77 -2.67 19.16
N SER A 434 3.63 -1.52 19.83
CA SER A 434 2.36 -0.94 20.22
C SER A 434 1.89 0.05 19.14
N ALA A 435 0.58 0.04 18.87
CA ALA A 435 -0.04 1.00 17.97
C ALA A 435 -0.36 2.29 18.73
N ALA A 436 -0.24 3.44 18.06
CA ALA A 436 -0.78 4.70 18.58
C ALA A 436 -2.29 4.81 18.35
N ASP A 437 -2.99 5.43 19.30
CA ASP A 437 -4.45 5.61 19.21
C ASP A 437 -4.89 6.58 18.10
N THR A 438 -4.05 7.57 17.80
CA THR A 438 -4.35 8.62 16.83
C THR A 438 -3.12 9.08 16.06
N ARG A 439 -3.29 9.32 14.76
CA ARG A 439 -2.25 9.90 13.92
C ARG A 439 -2.09 11.38 14.28
N ARG A 440 -0.92 11.73 14.81
CA ARG A 440 -0.55 13.11 15.13
C ARG A 440 0.28 13.71 13.99
N SER A 441 0.06 14.99 13.71
CA SER A 441 0.92 15.75 12.82
C SER A 441 2.26 16.06 13.50
N ILE A 442 3.33 16.18 12.73
CA ILE A 442 4.60 16.74 13.21
C ILE A 442 4.65 18.20 12.76
N SER A 443 4.74 19.13 13.71
CA SER A 443 4.90 20.55 13.42
C SER A 443 6.38 20.90 13.33
N LEU A 444 6.78 21.48 12.21
CA LEU A 444 8.07 22.15 12.03
C LEU A 444 7.97 23.61 12.52
N PRO A 445 9.10 24.33 12.62
CA PRO A 445 9.11 25.79 12.70
C PRO A 445 8.26 26.44 11.59
N ASP A 446 7.86 27.68 11.80
CA ASP A 446 6.99 28.45 10.89
C ASP A 446 5.58 27.85 10.68
N ASN A 447 5.09 27.04 11.64
CA ASN A 447 3.77 26.40 11.62
C ASN A 447 3.54 25.47 10.42
N ILE A 448 4.60 24.94 9.82
CA ILE A 448 4.49 23.94 8.75
C ILE A 448 4.19 22.57 9.37
N SER A 449 3.13 21.91 8.93
CA SER A 449 2.64 20.65 9.47
C SER A 449 2.86 19.50 8.48
N ILE A 450 3.44 18.41 8.99
CA ILE A 450 3.67 17.16 8.27
C ILE A 450 2.56 16.17 8.60
N LEU A 451 2.05 15.47 7.57
CA LEU A 451 1.31 14.21 7.74
C LEU A 451 2.30 13.03 7.71
N PRO A 452 2.58 12.39 8.86
CA PRO A 452 3.50 11.26 8.91
C PRO A 452 2.78 9.95 8.57
N LEU A 453 3.33 9.20 7.62
CA LEU A 453 2.93 7.83 7.28
C LEU A 453 4.16 6.91 7.36
N ILE A 454 4.10 5.86 8.18
CA ILE A 454 5.21 4.92 8.33
C ILE A 454 4.91 3.65 7.51
N CYS A 455 5.73 3.41 6.49
CA CYS A 455 5.73 2.18 5.69
C CYS A 455 4.35 1.87 5.10
N TYR A 456 3.82 0.70 5.45
CA TYR A 456 2.54 0.12 5.05
C TYR A 456 1.35 1.06 5.24
N GLU A 457 1.40 2.06 6.14
CA GLU A 457 0.32 3.02 6.33
C GLU A 457 -0.05 3.80 5.05
N ALA A 458 0.89 3.96 4.12
CA ALA A 458 0.68 4.67 2.87
C ALA A 458 -0.26 3.97 1.88
N ILE A 459 -0.65 2.71 2.12
CA ILE A 459 -1.60 2.00 1.26
C ILE A 459 -3.06 2.16 1.72
N PHE A 460 -3.32 2.80 2.87
CA PHE A 460 -4.66 2.95 3.45
C PHE A 460 -5.25 4.34 3.17
N PRO A 461 -6.23 4.47 2.26
CA PRO A 461 -6.79 5.76 1.93
C PRO A 461 -7.51 6.45 3.08
N GLN A 462 -8.31 5.68 3.79
CA GLN A 462 -9.05 6.12 4.97
C GLN A 462 -8.16 6.65 6.11
N GLU A 463 -6.89 6.26 6.17
CA GLU A 463 -5.99 6.61 7.27
C GLU A 463 -4.98 7.71 6.93
N SER A 464 -4.99 8.16 5.68
CA SER A 464 -4.09 9.19 5.15
C SER A 464 -4.59 10.61 5.46
N ARG A 465 -5.19 10.83 6.63
CA ARG A 465 -5.76 12.12 7.07
C ARG A 465 -5.45 12.37 8.53
N LEU A 466 -5.29 13.64 8.90
CA LEU A 466 -5.23 14.05 10.30
C LEU A 466 -6.64 14.08 10.90
N LYS A 467 -6.78 13.76 12.19
CA LYS A 467 -8.05 13.96 12.91
C LYS A 467 -8.27 15.46 13.18
N GLY A 468 -9.51 15.92 13.06
CA GLY A 468 -9.92 17.30 13.33
C GLY A 468 -9.66 18.27 12.16
N ASN A 469 -9.62 19.57 12.46
CA ASN A 469 -9.46 20.65 11.45
C ASN A 469 -8.01 20.95 11.05
N LYS A 470 -7.02 20.21 11.59
CA LYS A 470 -5.61 20.41 11.24
C LYS A 470 -5.36 19.95 9.80
N LYS A 471 -4.72 20.82 9.01
CA LYS A 471 -4.27 20.52 7.65
C LYS A 471 -2.76 20.33 7.69
N ALA A 472 -2.28 19.30 6.98
CA ALA A 472 -0.86 19.14 6.70
C ALA A 472 -0.50 19.87 5.41
N GLU A 473 0.71 20.40 5.31
CA GLU A 473 1.26 21.07 4.12
C GLU A 473 1.81 20.04 3.13
N PHE A 474 2.39 18.95 3.63
CA PHE A 474 2.88 17.82 2.83
C PHE A 474 2.87 16.51 3.64
N ILE A 475 3.02 15.41 2.93
CA ILE A 475 3.06 14.05 3.47
C ILE A 475 4.52 13.59 3.51
N VAL A 476 4.96 13.05 4.64
CA VAL A 476 6.22 12.30 4.72
C VAL A 476 5.90 10.83 4.88
N ASN A 477 6.45 10.01 3.99
CA ASN A 477 6.37 8.56 4.10
C ASN A 477 7.77 7.95 4.25
N ILE A 478 8.10 7.47 5.44
CA ILE A 478 9.35 6.73 5.64
C ILE A 478 9.07 5.23 5.57
N THR A 479 9.93 4.45 4.92
CA THR A 479 9.71 3.01 4.75
C THR A 479 11.01 2.22 4.79
N ASN A 480 10.90 0.94 5.12
CA ASN A 480 11.96 -0.04 4.94
C ASN A 480 11.50 -1.16 4.00
N ASP A 481 11.56 -0.92 2.68
CA ASP A 481 11.19 -1.93 1.69
C ASP A 481 12.24 -3.05 1.50
N ALA A 482 13.29 -3.10 2.34
CA ALA A 482 14.34 -4.12 2.26
C ALA A 482 13.78 -5.55 2.37
N TRP A 483 12.68 -5.71 3.12
CA TRP A 483 11.94 -6.96 3.26
C TRP A 483 11.47 -7.55 1.92
N PHE A 484 11.22 -6.70 0.93
CA PHE A 484 10.62 -7.12 -0.35
C PHE A 484 11.66 -7.40 -1.43
N GLY A 485 12.92 -7.00 -1.23
CA GLY A 485 14.00 -7.20 -2.20
C GLY A 485 13.77 -6.49 -3.54
N ASN A 486 14.57 -6.83 -4.56
CA ASN A 486 14.36 -6.31 -5.92
C ASN A 486 13.25 -7.08 -6.66
N THR A 487 12.02 -6.93 -6.19
CA THR A 487 10.82 -7.60 -6.70
C THR A 487 9.76 -6.57 -7.12
N PRO A 488 8.55 -6.97 -7.57
CA PRO A 488 7.44 -6.03 -7.77
C PRO A 488 7.02 -5.26 -6.51
N GLY A 489 7.25 -5.80 -5.30
CA GLY A 489 6.73 -5.23 -4.04
C GLY A 489 7.03 -3.75 -3.81
N PRO A 490 8.31 -3.30 -3.82
CA PRO A 490 8.65 -1.89 -3.61
C PRO A 490 8.06 -0.96 -4.67
N ARG A 491 7.92 -1.45 -5.91
CA ARG A 491 7.34 -0.69 -7.04
C ARG A 491 5.82 -0.55 -6.88
N GLN A 492 5.15 -1.62 -6.45
CA GLN A 492 3.74 -1.58 -6.07
C GLN A 492 3.52 -0.65 -4.88
N HIS A 493 4.37 -0.71 -3.85
CA HIS A 493 4.28 0.15 -2.67
C HIS A 493 4.41 1.64 -3.03
N LEU A 494 5.40 2.01 -3.84
CA LEU A 494 5.56 3.38 -4.34
C LEU A 494 4.33 3.85 -5.13
N ALA A 495 3.81 3.02 -6.05
CA ALA A 495 2.65 3.37 -6.85
C ALA A 495 1.40 3.63 -5.98
N GLN A 496 1.20 2.85 -4.92
CA GLN A 496 0.08 3.05 -3.99
C GLN A 496 0.28 4.29 -3.11
N ALA A 497 1.49 4.52 -2.62
CA ALA A 497 1.84 5.71 -1.85
C ALA A 497 1.64 6.99 -2.67
N ARG A 498 2.03 6.98 -3.96
CA ARG A 498 1.84 8.09 -4.90
C ARG A 498 0.41 8.60 -4.97
N LEU A 499 -0.59 7.71 -4.89
CA LEU A 499 -1.99 8.11 -4.91
C LEU A 499 -2.41 8.90 -3.68
N ARG A 500 -1.75 8.73 -2.53
CA ARG A 500 -2.00 9.56 -1.34
C ARG A 500 -1.78 11.04 -1.66
N ALA A 501 -0.77 11.35 -2.48
CA ALA A 501 -0.49 12.72 -2.89
C ALA A 501 -1.65 13.34 -3.68
N VAL A 502 -2.23 12.56 -4.58
CA VAL A 502 -3.36 12.95 -5.45
C VAL A 502 -4.64 13.12 -4.65
N GLU A 503 -4.98 12.13 -3.82
CA GLU A 503 -6.19 12.14 -3.01
C GLU A 503 -6.18 13.26 -1.96
N GLN A 504 -5.05 13.46 -1.28
CA GLN A 504 -4.92 14.51 -0.27
C GLN A 504 -4.66 15.89 -0.89
N LYS A 505 -4.31 15.94 -2.18
CA LYS A 505 -3.88 17.16 -2.89
C LYS A 505 -2.69 17.80 -2.17
N LYS A 506 -1.73 16.96 -1.78
CA LYS A 506 -0.54 17.34 -1.01
C LYS A 506 0.70 16.69 -1.61
N PRO A 507 1.86 17.36 -1.64
CA PRO A 507 3.09 16.70 -2.02
C PRO A 507 3.42 15.54 -1.08
N LEU A 508 4.01 14.48 -1.62
CA LEU A 508 4.50 13.30 -0.90
C LEU A 508 6.01 13.21 -1.03
N ILE A 509 6.66 13.12 0.13
CA ILE A 509 8.10 12.96 0.27
C ILE A 509 8.31 11.55 0.83
N ARG A 510 8.73 10.61 -0.02
CA ARG A 510 8.97 9.22 0.37
C ARG A 510 10.45 8.95 0.57
N VAL A 511 10.83 8.42 1.73
CA VAL A 511 12.21 8.08 2.08
C VAL A 511 12.31 6.61 2.45
N ALA A 512 12.98 5.84 1.61
CA ALA A 512 13.16 4.41 1.78
C ALA A 512 14.59 4.07 2.24
N ASN A 513 14.75 2.97 2.97
CA ASN A 513 16.08 2.45 3.32
C ASN A 513 16.82 1.94 2.08
N SER A 514 16.33 0.85 1.48
CA SER A 514 16.84 0.27 0.23
C SER A 514 15.79 0.24 -0.89
N GLY A 515 14.56 0.69 -0.61
CA GLY A 515 13.50 0.85 -1.59
C GLY A 515 13.69 2.08 -2.48
N ILE A 516 12.58 2.59 -3.03
CA ILE A 516 12.59 3.78 -3.89
C ILE A 516 12.21 5.00 -3.03
N SER A 517 13.14 5.94 -2.91
CA SER A 517 12.85 7.27 -2.35
C SER A 517 12.44 8.22 -3.47
N ALA A 518 11.42 9.05 -3.25
CA ALA A 518 10.89 9.91 -4.30
C ALA A 518 10.22 11.18 -3.75
N TYR A 519 10.27 12.24 -4.56
CA TYR A 519 9.47 13.45 -4.41
C TYR A 519 8.35 13.45 -5.44
N ILE A 520 7.11 13.46 -4.95
CA ILE A 520 5.89 13.41 -5.74
C ILE A 520 5.04 14.63 -5.39
N ASP A 521 4.54 15.36 -6.37
CA ASP A 521 3.66 16.51 -6.10
C ASP A 521 2.20 16.13 -5.87
N ALA A 522 1.37 17.11 -5.55
CA ALA A 522 -0.07 16.96 -5.28
C ALA A 522 -0.91 16.43 -6.45
N TYR A 523 -0.32 16.32 -7.65
CA TYR A 523 -0.94 15.76 -8.85
C TYR A 523 -0.37 14.39 -9.19
N GLY A 524 0.49 13.86 -8.34
CA GLY A 524 1.14 12.58 -8.55
C GLY A 524 2.28 12.66 -9.56
N ARG A 525 2.83 13.83 -9.94
CA ARG A 525 4.02 13.87 -10.81
C ARG A 525 5.27 13.59 -9.97
N GLU A 526 6.12 12.69 -10.45
CA GLU A 526 7.42 12.42 -9.83
C GLU A 526 8.43 13.44 -10.35
N HIS A 527 9.04 14.20 -9.45
CA HIS A 527 10.01 15.25 -9.79
C HIS A 527 11.45 14.78 -9.60
N ALA A 528 11.69 13.89 -8.63
CA ALA A 528 13.00 13.33 -8.37
C ALA A 528 12.87 12.00 -7.62
N ALA A 529 13.79 11.06 -7.87
CA ALA A 529 13.81 9.77 -7.19
C ALA A 529 15.24 9.21 -7.05
N LEU A 530 15.43 8.38 -6.03
CA LEU A 530 16.58 7.49 -5.90
C LEU A 530 16.13 6.06 -6.20
N PRO A 531 16.81 5.35 -7.11
CA PRO A 531 16.43 3.99 -7.47
C PRO A 531 16.67 3.00 -6.32
N LEU A 532 15.98 1.87 -6.40
CA LEU A 532 16.10 0.76 -5.46
C LEU A 532 17.55 0.28 -5.33
N GLY A 533 17.98 0.03 -4.09
CA GLY A 533 19.30 -0.50 -3.74
C GLY A 533 20.46 0.49 -3.81
N ARG A 534 20.23 1.74 -4.24
CA ARG A 534 21.29 2.76 -4.33
C ARG A 534 21.52 3.44 -2.97
N SER A 535 22.76 3.44 -2.47
CA SER A 535 23.16 4.23 -1.31
C SER A 535 23.50 5.67 -1.75
N ASP A 536 22.64 6.64 -1.47
CA ASP A 536 22.86 8.05 -1.84
C ASP A 536 21.92 8.96 -1.03
N PHE A 537 21.98 10.27 -1.28
CA PHE A 537 20.99 11.23 -0.84
C PHE A 537 20.42 12.03 -2.02
N LEU A 538 19.23 12.59 -1.81
CA LEU A 538 18.53 13.45 -2.77
C LEU A 538 18.11 14.75 -2.08
N ASP A 539 18.62 15.87 -2.60
CA ASP A 539 18.19 17.21 -2.19
C ASP A 539 17.05 17.67 -3.09
N ILE A 540 15.94 18.11 -2.51
CA ILE A 540 14.76 18.60 -3.21
C ILE A 540 14.30 19.94 -2.63
N ASP A 541 13.63 20.73 -3.45
CA ASP A 541 12.98 21.96 -3.05
C ASP A 541 11.46 21.75 -3.09
N VAL A 542 10.81 21.80 -1.93
CA VAL A 542 9.36 21.57 -1.81
C VAL A 542 8.65 22.92 -1.74
N PRO A 543 7.85 23.28 -2.76
CA PRO A 543 7.06 24.49 -2.74
C PRO A 543 5.87 24.33 -1.79
N LEU A 544 5.83 25.15 -0.74
CA LEU A 544 4.75 25.19 0.24
C LEU A 544 4.08 26.57 0.25
N PRO A 545 2.77 26.66 0.53
CA PRO A 545 2.13 27.94 0.77
C PRO A 545 2.81 28.66 1.94
N LYS A 546 3.05 29.97 1.83
CA LYS A 546 3.54 30.72 3.00
C LYS A 546 2.49 30.66 4.12
N PRO A 547 2.88 30.44 5.38
CA PRO A 547 1.96 30.54 6.51
C PRO A 547 1.35 31.95 6.54
N ALA A 548 0.07 32.05 6.91
CA ALA A 548 -0.55 33.35 7.14
C ALA A 548 0.21 34.05 8.27
N LYS A 549 0.65 35.30 8.04
CA LYS A 549 1.18 36.14 9.14
C LYS A 549 0.02 36.37 10.11
N HIS A 550 0.17 35.87 11.34
CA HIS A 550 -0.75 36.16 12.43
C HIS A 550 -0.47 37.52 13.03
#